data_AF-A0A533Z384-F1
#
_entry.id   AF-A0A533Z384-F1
#
_cell.length_a   1.000
_cell.length_b   1.000
_cell.length_c   1.000
_cell.angle_alpha   90.00
_cell.angle_beta   90.00
_cell.angle_gamma   90.00
#
_symmetry.space_group_name_H-M   'P 1'
#
loop_
_entity.id
_entity.type
_entity.pdbx_description
1 polymer ?
#
loop_
_entity_poly.entity_id
_entity_poly.type
_entity_poly.pdbx_seq_one_letter_code
_entity_poly.pdbx_strand_id
1 'polypeptide(L)'
;MHGRFYLCVPFVLCLAVGAAAIGHAETPAPSVHWGALAYPDQERTLMAGLTLNRFTEFNNSGQPYDSTVHQTIGFNFASLTWTERFNAWATNLTVGAGPTSDQPTRYLQNNFAHRLFHFKPVPVGAAREATDFMIDGSVTRWAKLWDDRETGFGGIGVSSGTLYHEGFLRLGMRRMPFPIASYLRLSVMGRYSQLWKASAFNQVAGQSYMGQFSLSLGNYTQTNTPEWEFELGANIDTGLFVDPRGRSLQEKFGTVALRFPYGRFEMWDDAINFKDKGPTYGGTLMFDLLALIKVFG
;
A
#
# COMPACT_ATOMS: atom_id res chain seq x y z
N MET A 1 16.54 49.09 5.41
CA MET A 1 15.35 48.43 6.01
C MET A 1 14.83 47.38 5.04
N HIS A 2 15.32 46.14 5.08
CA HIS A 2 14.74 45.01 4.36
C HIS A 2 14.72 43.82 5.34
N GLY A 3 13.52 43.48 5.80
CA GLY A 3 13.27 42.47 6.82
C GLY A 3 13.20 41.07 6.23
N ARG A 4 14.13 40.22 6.67
CA ARG A 4 14.05 38.79 6.99
C ARG A 4 12.81 38.02 6.48
N PHE A 5 13.03 37.10 5.54
CA PHE A 5 12.27 35.85 5.35
C PHE A 5 13.26 34.68 5.25
N TYR A 6 13.79 34.26 6.39
CA TYR A 6 14.53 32.99 6.52
C TYR A 6 14.12 32.35 7.84
N LEU A 7 12.92 31.76 7.90
CA LEU A 7 12.46 31.00 9.07
C LEU A 7 11.19 30.17 8.75
N CYS A 8 11.21 29.36 7.68
CA CYS A 8 10.15 28.36 7.46
C CYS A 8 10.67 26.95 7.15
N VAL A 9 11.99 26.73 7.10
CA VAL A 9 12.56 25.40 6.80
C VAL A 9 12.90 24.56 8.05
N PRO A 10 13.14 25.09 9.28
CA PRO A 10 13.39 24.22 10.43
C PRO A 10 12.13 23.81 11.20
N PHE A 11 10.94 24.35 10.89
CA PHE A 11 9.74 24.10 11.69
C PHE A 11 9.10 22.72 11.47
N VAL A 12 9.41 22.05 10.34
CA VAL A 12 8.94 20.68 10.05
C VAL A 12 9.84 19.61 10.70
N LEU A 13 11.06 19.97 11.12
CA LEU A 13 12.02 19.05 11.73
C LEU A 13 11.97 18.99 13.26
N CYS A 14 11.16 19.84 13.91
CA CYS A 14 11.04 19.92 15.37
C CYS A 14 9.70 19.43 15.93
N LEU A 15 8.93 18.63 15.19
CA LEU A 15 7.82 17.86 15.77
C LEU A 15 8.37 16.66 16.56
N ALA A 16 8.79 17.01 17.78
CA ALA A 16 8.82 16.22 19.00
C ALA A 16 8.78 14.70 18.83
N VAL A 17 9.96 14.13 19.06
CA VAL A 17 10.17 12.82 19.68
C VAL A 17 9.42 12.79 21.01
N GLY A 18 8.18 12.33 20.98
CA GLY A 18 7.39 11.96 22.14
C GLY A 18 6.86 10.54 21.92
N ALA A 19 6.67 9.79 23.01
CA ALA A 19 6.32 8.37 23.05
C ALA A 19 4.91 8.04 22.47
N ALA A 20 4.65 8.45 21.23
CA ALA A 20 3.50 8.05 20.45
C ALA A 20 3.85 6.75 19.71
N ALA A 21 2.96 5.77 19.80
CA ALA A 21 3.07 4.55 19.00
C ALA A 21 3.10 4.92 17.51
N ILE A 22 3.95 4.26 16.72
CA ILE A 22 3.95 4.45 15.27
C ILE A 22 2.56 4.12 14.70
N GLY A 23 2.10 4.97 13.79
CA GLY A 23 0.96 4.67 12.94
C GLY A 23 1.22 3.47 12.02
N HIS A 24 0.44 2.41 12.19
CA HIS A 24 0.33 1.31 11.23
C HIS A 24 -1.04 1.40 10.54
N ALA A 25 -1.05 1.16 9.23
CA ALA A 25 -2.23 1.23 8.39
C ALA A 25 -2.27 0.00 7.50
N GLU A 26 -3.34 -0.78 7.56
CA GLU A 26 -3.60 -1.77 6.52
C GLU A 26 -3.81 -1.05 5.18
N THR A 27 -3.30 -1.69 4.14
CA THR A 27 -3.30 -1.15 2.79
C THR A 27 -4.73 -1.21 2.22
N PRO A 28 -5.33 -0.08 1.82
CA PRO A 28 -6.67 -0.08 1.22
C PRO A 28 -6.65 -0.75 -0.15
N ALA A 29 -7.72 -1.44 -0.52
CA ALA A 29 -7.91 -1.84 -1.90
C ALA A 29 -8.00 -0.60 -2.82
N PRO A 30 -7.46 -0.67 -4.05
CA PRO A 30 -6.91 -1.85 -4.70
C PRO A 30 -5.38 -2.02 -4.53
N SER A 31 -4.74 -1.25 -3.65
CA SER A 31 -3.28 -1.06 -3.62
C SER A 31 -2.44 -2.32 -3.45
N VAL A 32 -3.01 -3.37 -2.86
CA VAL A 32 -2.34 -4.68 -2.73
C VAL A 32 -1.92 -5.23 -4.11
N HIS A 33 -2.77 -5.10 -5.12
CA HIS A 33 -2.50 -5.54 -6.50
C HIS A 33 -1.63 -4.54 -7.31
N TRP A 34 -1.26 -3.42 -6.69
CA TRP A 34 -0.34 -2.41 -7.24
C TRP A 34 1.03 -2.46 -6.59
N GLY A 35 1.25 -3.35 -5.61
CA GLY A 35 2.55 -3.50 -4.95
C GLY A 35 2.69 -2.77 -3.63
N ALA A 36 1.62 -2.31 -3.00
CA ALA A 36 1.70 -1.83 -1.63
C ALA A 36 1.97 -2.98 -0.63
N LEU A 37 2.67 -2.68 0.46
CA LEU A 37 2.92 -3.59 1.57
C LEU A 37 1.60 -3.92 2.29
N ALA A 38 1.20 -5.19 2.27
CA ALA A 38 -0.13 -5.66 2.69
C ALA A 38 -0.07 -6.56 3.94
N TYR A 39 1.01 -6.45 4.71
CA TYR A 39 1.11 -7.08 6.03
C TYR A 39 -0.03 -6.59 6.96
N PRO A 40 -0.66 -7.49 7.75
CA PRO A 40 -1.67 -7.10 8.73
C PRO A 40 -1.09 -6.18 9.80
N ASP A 41 -1.95 -5.31 10.32
CA ASP A 41 -1.64 -4.58 11.53
C ASP A 41 -1.92 -5.46 12.76
N GLN A 42 -1.04 -5.35 13.76
CA GLN A 42 -1.13 -6.14 14.99
C GLN A 42 -1.81 -5.38 16.13
N GLU A 43 -1.53 -4.08 16.19
CA GLU A 43 -1.91 -3.19 17.27
C GLU A 43 -3.07 -2.30 16.87
N ARG A 44 -3.73 -1.72 17.88
CA ARG A 44 -4.84 -0.81 17.68
C ARG A 44 -4.38 0.45 16.95
N THR A 45 -5.00 0.78 15.83
CA THR A 45 -4.70 1.97 15.04
C THR A 45 -5.98 2.58 14.46
N LEU A 46 -5.96 3.90 14.24
CA LEU A 46 -6.98 4.60 13.43
C LEU A 46 -6.23 5.58 12.54
N MET A 47 -6.16 5.28 11.25
CA MET A 47 -5.36 6.04 10.30
C MET A 47 -6.26 6.61 9.22
N ALA A 48 -6.03 7.87 8.84
CA ALA A 48 -6.69 8.50 7.71
C ALA A 48 -5.67 9.15 6.79
N GLY A 49 -5.99 9.22 5.51
CA GLY A 49 -5.06 9.81 4.55
C GLY A 49 -5.48 9.66 3.10
N LEU A 50 -4.49 9.75 2.24
CA LEU A 50 -4.64 9.69 0.78
C LEU A 50 -3.88 8.48 0.25
N THR A 51 -4.54 7.69 -0.59
CA THR A 51 -3.95 6.59 -1.33
C THR A 51 -4.14 6.80 -2.82
N LEU A 52 -3.05 6.68 -3.56
CA LEU A 52 -2.98 6.96 -4.98
C LEU A 52 -2.49 5.70 -5.70
N ASN A 53 -3.23 5.21 -6.69
CA ASN A 53 -2.80 4.12 -7.56
C ASN A 53 -3.02 4.51 -9.02
N ARG A 54 -2.10 4.14 -9.90
CA ARG A 54 -2.20 4.44 -11.33
C ARG A 54 -2.26 3.18 -12.17
N PHE A 55 -3.22 3.14 -13.08
CA PHE A 55 -3.32 2.17 -14.16
C PHE A 55 -3.06 2.86 -15.50
N THR A 56 -2.12 2.33 -16.28
CA THR A 56 -1.83 2.79 -17.64
C THR A 56 -2.38 1.79 -18.66
N GLU A 57 -3.16 2.32 -19.61
CA GLU A 57 -3.91 1.57 -20.62
C GLU A 57 -3.06 0.73 -21.60
N PHE A 58 -1.85 1.17 -21.97
CA PHE A 58 -1.10 0.56 -23.07
C PHE A 58 0.05 -0.33 -22.60
N ASN A 59 0.44 -1.33 -23.40
CA ASN A 59 1.59 -2.22 -23.20
C ASN A 59 2.83 -1.84 -24.05
N ASN A 60 3.91 -2.64 -24.01
CA ASN A 60 5.18 -2.39 -24.73
C ASN A 60 5.08 -2.27 -26.25
N SER A 61 4.00 -2.77 -26.82
CA SER A 61 3.71 -2.70 -28.24
C SER A 61 2.67 -1.63 -28.59
N GLY A 62 2.27 -0.77 -27.63
CA GLY A 62 1.22 0.23 -27.81
C GLY A 62 -0.19 -0.36 -27.92
N GLN A 63 -0.36 -1.64 -27.59
CA GLN A 63 -1.65 -2.31 -27.58
C GLN A 63 -2.31 -2.15 -26.20
N PRO A 64 -3.64 -2.26 -26.09
CA PRO A 64 -4.32 -2.31 -24.79
C PRO A 64 -3.69 -3.36 -23.86
N TYR A 65 -3.40 -2.97 -22.63
CA TYR A 65 -2.76 -3.79 -21.60
C TYR A 65 -3.74 -4.82 -21.03
N ASP A 66 -4.97 -4.37 -20.75
CA ASP A 66 -6.06 -5.20 -20.26
C ASP A 66 -7.19 -5.24 -21.29
N SER A 67 -7.92 -6.35 -21.29
CA SER A 67 -9.02 -6.59 -22.22
C SER A 67 -10.28 -5.77 -21.94
N THR A 68 -10.36 -5.13 -20.78
CA THR A 68 -11.57 -4.47 -20.27
C THR A 68 -11.37 -3.02 -19.88
N VAL A 69 -10.14 -2.66 -19.51
CA VAL A 69 -9.81 -1.27 -19.17
C VAL A 69 -9.12 -0.60 -20.36
N HIS A 70 -9.90 0.13 -21.15
CA HIS A 70 -9.45 0.93 -22.31
C HIS A 70 -9.22 2.41 -21.97
N GLN A 71 -8.87 2.69 -20.71
CA GLN A 71 -8.64 4.04 -20.23
C GLN A 71 -7.51 4.01 -19.20
N THR A 72 -6.74 5.09 -19.12
CA THR A 72 -5.84 5.33 -18.00
C THR A 72 -6.67 5.72 -16.78
N ILE A 73 -6.39 5.12 -15.63
CA ILE A 73 -7.15 5.34 -14.40
C ILE A 73 -6.19 5.76 -13.28
N GLY A 74 -6.54 6.81 -12.54
CA GLY A 74 -5.88 7.13 -11.27
C GLY A 74 -6.85 6.91 -10.11
N PHE A 75 -6.65 5.91 -9.27
CA PHE A 75 -7.44 5.73 -8.06
C PHE A 75 -6.92 6.67 -6.98
N ASN A 76 -7.60 7.81 -6.79
CA ASN A 76 -7.17 8.87 -5.86
C ASN A 76 -8.07 8.86 -4.62
N PHE A 77 -7.88 7.89 -3.73
CA PHE A 77 -8.81 7.63 -2.63
C PHE A 77 -8.40 8.36 -1.37
N ALA A 78 -9.35 9.08 -0.77
CA ALA A 78 -9.29 9.36 0.65
C ALA A 78 -9.65 8.08 1.39
N SER A 79 -8.79 7.67 2.33
CA SER A 79 -8.87 6.38 2.99
C SER A 79 -8.92 6.55 4.51
N LEU A 80 -9.70 5.71 5.17
CA LEU A 80 -9.74 5.53 6.63
C LEU A 80 -9.56 4.05 6.92
N THR A 81 -8.61 3.71 7.79
CA THR A 81 -8.40 2.34 8.26
C THR A 81 -8.43 2.30 9.77
N TRP A 82 -9.11 1.31 10.32
CA TRP A 82 -9.24 1.06 11.73
C TRP A 82 -8.86 -0.38 12.03
N THR A 83 -7.90 -0.56 12.93
CA THR A 83 -7.50 -1.86 13.46
C THR A 83 -7.80 -1.90 14.96
N GLU A 84 -8.37 -3.00 15.41
CA GLU A 84 -8.61 -3.27 16.83
C GLU A 84 -8.05 -4.64 17.21
N ARG A 85 -7.38 -4.69 18.37
CA ARG A 85 -6.73 -5.89 18.87
C ARG A 85 -7.51 -6.49 20.04
N PHE A 86 -7.72 -7.80 20.02
CA PHE A 86 -8.35 -8.57 21.09
C PHE A 86 -7.60 -9.89 21.31
N ASN A 87 -6.80 -9.93 22.37
CA ASN A 87 -5.85 -11.02 22.64
C ASN A 87 -4.90 -11.24 21.44
N ALA A 88 -4.77 -12.49 20.99
CA ALA A 88 -3.96 -12.89 19.84
C ALA A 88 -4.66 -12.62 18.49
N TRP A 89 -5.75 -11.85 18.46
CA TRP A 89 -6.48 -11.56 17.24
C TRP A 89 -6.52 -10.05 16.99
N ALA A 90 -6.57 -9.68 15.71
CA ALA A 90 -6.80 -8.33 15.25
C ALA A 90 -7.89 -8.33 14.17
N THR A 91 -8.80 -7.36 14.23
CA THR A 91 -9.76 -7.06 13.18
C THR A 91 -9.39 -5.75 12.51
N ASN A 92 -9.54 -5.68 11.21
CA ASN A 92 -9.37 -4.45 10.44
C ASN A 92 -10.62 -4.13 9.62
N LEU A 93 -10.93 -2.85 9.50
CA LEU A 93 -11.86 -2.28 8.54
C LEU A 93 -11.17 -1.10 7.85
N THR A 94 -11.14 -1.13 6.53
CA THR A 94 -10.63 -0.04 5.71
C THR A 94 -11.70 0.40 4.72
N VAL A 95 -11.86 1.71 4.56
CA VAL A 95 -12.75 2.30 3.56
C VAL A 95 -11.97 3.33 2.77
N GLY A 96 -12.14 3.34 1.46
CA GLY A 96 -11.51 4.31 0.56
C GLY A 96 -12.46 4.73 -0.54
N ALA A 97 -12.51 6.02 -0.86
CA ALA A 97 -13.29 6.52 -1.98
C ALA A 97 -12.66 7.75 -2.61
N GLY A 98 -12.87 7.95 -3.91
CA GLY A 98 -12.39 9.15 -4.58
C GLY A 98 -12.52 9.13 -6.10
N PRO A 99 -12.11 10.23 -6.75
CA PRO A 99 -12.17 10.36 -8.20
C PRO A 99 -11.15 9.47 -8.89
N THR A 100 -11.49 9.05 -10.12
CA THR A 100 -10.66 8.12 -10.89
C THR A 100 -9.84 8.76 -12.01
N SER A 101 -9.83 10.10 -12.06
CA SER A 101 -9.05 10.87 -13.01
C SER A 101 -7.57 10.51 -12.95
N ASP A 102 -6.87 10.66 -14.06
CA ASP A 102 -5.43 10.35 -14.14
C ASP A 102 -4.55 11.34 -13.36
N GLN A 103 -5.11 12.42 -12.80
CA GLN A 103 -4.45 13.34 -11.88
C GLN A 103 -4.90 13.10 -10.43
N PRO A 104 -4.02 13.27 -9.42
CA PRO A 104 -2.63 13.76 -9.50
C PRO A 104 -1.58 12.70 -9.88
N THR A 105 -1.96 11.42 -10.00
CA THR A 105 -1.01 10.31 -10.20
C THR A 105 -0.12 10.45 -11.44
N ARG A 106 -0.64 11.00 -12.55
CA ARG A 106 0.13 11.27 -13.77
C ARG A 106 1.28 12.23 -13.51
N TYR A 107 1.01 13.33 -12.80
CA TYR A 107 2.03 14.31 -12.47
C TYR A 107 3.11 13.68 -11.58
N LEU A 108 2.70 12.92 -10.55
CA LEU A 108 3.65 12.24 -9.66
C LEU A 108 4.53 11.22 -10.41
N GLN A 109 3.96 10.43 -11.31
CA GLN A 109 4.73 9.48 -12.12
C GLN A 109 5.65 10.21 -13.12
N ASN A 110 5.08 10.97 -14.05
CA ASN A 110 5.84 11.49 -15.20
C ASN A 110 6.73 12.69 -14.85
N ASN A 111 6.27 13.58 -13.96
CA ASN A 111 6.94 14.85 -13.71
C ASN A 111 7.86 14.80 -12.48
N PHE A 112 7.61 13.90 -11.54
CA PHE A 112 8.45 13.71 -10.36
C PHE A 112 9.31 12.45 -10.47
N ALA A 113 8.71 11.24 -10.46
CA ALA A 113 9.47 9.99 -10.44
C ALA A 113 10.30 9.77 -11.73
N HIS A 114 9.67 9.84 -12.91
CA HIS A 114 10.36 9.59 -14.18
C HIS A 114 11.43 10.66 -14.45
N ARG A 115 11.20 11.91 -14.04
CA ARG A 115 12.21 12.97 -14.15
C ARG A 115 13.39 12.72 -13.21
N LEU A 116 13.14 12.26 -11.98
CA LEU A 116 14.19 11.94 -11.00
C LEU A 116 15.04 10.74 -11.44
N PHE A 117 14.40 9.72 -12.02
CA PHE A 117 15.06 8.46 -12.42
C PHE A 117 15.39 8.38 -13.92
N HIS A 118 15.22 9.47 -14.68
CA HIS A 118 15.48 9.56 -16.13
C HIS A 118 14.70 8.57 -17.00
N PHE A 119 13.48 8.21 -16.61
CA PHE A 119 12.58 7.39 -17.43
C PHE A 119 11.77 8.24 -18.42
N LYS A 120 11.34 7.60 -19.51
CA LYS A 120 10.50 8.27 -20.52
C LYS A 120 9.08 8.45 -19.97
N PRO A 121 8.40 9.57 -20.23
CA PRO A 121 6.99 9.73 -19.84
C PRO A 121 6.11 8.67 -20.50
N VAL A 122 5.14 8.17 -19.74
CA VAL A 122 4.17 7.19 -20.25
C VAL A 122 3.03 7.92 -20.97
N PRO A 123 2.70 7.57 -22.23
CA PRO A 123 1.60 8.17 -22.95
C PRO A 123 0.26 7.82 -22.30
N VAL A 124 -0.69 8.75 -22.37
CA VAL A 124 -2.04 8.60 -21.82
C VAL A 124 -3.02 8.72 -22.97
N GLY A 125 -3.90 7.73 -23.10
CA GLY A 125 -5.03 7.74 -24.03
C GLY A 125 -6.20 8.52 -23.43
N ALA A 126 -7.37 7.90 -23.37
CA ALA A 126 -8.50 8.46 -22.63
C ALA A 126 -8.31 8.24 -21.12
N ALA A 127 -8.69 9.22 -20.30
CA ALA A 127 -8.72 9.10 -18.85
C ALA A 127 -10.14 8.75 -18.38
N ARG A 128 -10.25 7.87 -17.38
CA ARG A 128 -11.56 7.53 -16.79
C ARG A 128 -12.00 8.59 -15.79
N GLU A 129 -13.18 9.17 -16.02
CA GLU A 129 -13.81 10.09 -15.08
C GLU A 129 -15.00 9.44 -14.39
N ALA A 130 -14.78 8.95 -13.18
CA ALA A 130 -15.79 8.40 -12.30
C ALA A 130 -15.40 8.66 -10.83
N THR A 131 -16.30 8.29 -9.92
CA THR A 131 -16.00 8.16 -8.49
C THR A 131 -16.15 6.70 -8.12
N ASP A 132 -15.12 6.13 -7.49
CA ASP A 132 -15.13 4.76 -7.02
C ASP A 132 -14.93 4.71 -5.52
N PHE A 133 -15.31 3.57 -4.94
CA PHE A 133 -15.04 3.25 -3.55
C PHE A 133 -14.67 1.78 -3.40
N MET A 134 -13.94 1.48 -2.33
CA MET A 134 -13.62 0.14 -1.86
C MET A 134 -13.76 0.08 -0.34
N ILE A 135 -14.16 -1.09 0.15
CA ILE A 135 -14.26 -1.44 1.56
C ILE A 135 -13.54 -2.77 1.74
N ASP A 136 -12.63 -2.82 2.71
CA ASP A 136 -11.87 -3.99 3.08
C ASP A 136 -12.16 -4.35 4.54
N GLY A 137 -12.31 -5.63 4.82
CA GLY A 137 -12.45 -6.14 6.18
C GLY A 137 -11.64 -7.40 6.37
N SER A 138 -10.95 -7.54 7.50
CA SER A 138 -10.17 -8.75 7.78
C SER A 138 -10.16 -9.13 9.26
N VAL A 139 -9.89 -10.41 9.50
CA VAL A 139 -9.62 -10.96 10.83
C VAL A 139 -8.32 -11.75 10.75
N THR A 140 -7.37 -11.40 11.60
CA THR A 140 -6.02 -11.97 11.60
C THR A 140 -5.67 -12.48 13.00
N ARG A 141 -5.23 -13.73 13.08
CA ARG A 141 -4.64 -14.31 14.29
C ARG A 141 -3.13 -14.14 14.26
N TRP A 142 -2.58 -13.62 15.33
CA TRP A 142 -1.16 -13.51 15.61
C TRP A 142 -0.70 -14.70 16.46
N ALA A 143 0.52 -15.17 16.20
CA ALA A 143 1.11 -16.31 16.87
C ALA A 143 2.54 -15.99 17.28
N LYS A 144 2.90 -16.43 18.48
CA LYS A 144 4.26 -16.34 18.99
C LYS A 144 5.16 -17.26 18.18
N LEU A 145 6.16 -16.68 17.51
CA LEU A 145 7.23 -17.38 16.83
C LEU A 145 8.55 -16.66 17.19
N TRP A 146 9.54 -17.41 17.66
CA TRP A 146 10.84 -16.92 18.18
C TRP A 146 10.74 -16.01 19.41
N ASP A 147 11.50 -16.36 20.46
CA ASP A 147 11.66 -15.56 21.70
C ASP A 147 10.34 -15.01 22.28
N ASP A 148 9.26 -15.81 22.22
CA ASP A 148 7.91 -15.47 22.66
C ASP A 148 7.26 -14.24 21.98
N ARG A 149 7.81 -13.78 20.86
CA ARG A 149 7.28 -12.64 20.10
C ARG A 149 6.22 -13.06 19.12
N GLU A 150 5.11 -12.34 19.10
CA GLU A 150 4.06 -12.53 18.09
C GLU A 150 4.51 -11.98 16.74
N THR A 151 5.22 -12.81 15.98
CA THR A 151 5.71 -12.45 14.64
C THR A 151 5.00 -13.25 13.55
N GLY A 152 4.39 -14.40 13.86
CA GLY A 152 3.61 -15.18 12.91
C GLY A 152 2.18 -14.68 12.81
N PHE A 153 1.58 -14.79 11.63
CA PHE A 153 0.16 -14.48 11.46
C PHE A 153 -0.52 -15.37 10.41
N GLY A 154 -1.83 -15.53 10.58
CA GLY A 154 -2.73 -16.12 9.60
C GLY A 154 -4.09 -15.42 9.68
N GLY A 155 -4.69 -15.08 8.53
CA GLY A 155 -5.92 -14.32 8.50
C GLY A 155 -6.73 -14.54 7.23
N ILE A 156 -7.99 -14.12 7.31
CA ILE A 156 -8.93 -14.10 6.19
C ILE A 156 -9.53 -12.70 6.09
N GLY A 157 -9.98 -12.34 4.89
CA GLY A 157 -10.65 -11.06 4.68
C GLY A 157 -11.40 -11.00 3.37
N VAL A 158 -12.08 -9.87 3.19
CA VAL A 158 -12.86 -9.54 2.01
C VAL A 158 -12.58 -8.11 1.61
N SER A 159 -12.59 -7.86 0.30
CA SER A 159 -12.52 -6.53 -0.31
C SER A 159 -13.68 -6.40 -1.28
N SER A 160 -14.41 -5.29 -1.24
CA SER A 160 -15.60 -5.10 -2.06
C SER A 160 -15.85 -3.63 -2.33
N GLY A 161 -16.34 -3.32 -3.53
CA GLY A 161 -16.70 -1.97 -3.90
C GLY A 161 -17.08 -1.89 -5.37
N THR A 162 -16.84 -0.74 -5.99
CA THR A 162 -17.16 -0.54 -7.41
C THR A 162 -16.12 -1.15 -8.34
N LEU A 163 -14.89 -1.40 -7.86
CA LEU A 163 -13.79 -1.90 -8.67
C LEU A 163 -13.90 -3.40 -8.93
N TYR A 164 -13.86 -4.20 -7.87
CA TYR A 164 -13.97 -5.66 -7.89
C TYR A 164 -14.45 -6.16 -6.52
N HIS A 165 -14.72 -7.45 -6.43
CA HIS A 165 -14.90 -8.15 -5.17
C HIS A 165 -13.81 -9.20 -4.98
N GLU A 166 -13.37 -9.39 -3.76
CA GLU A 166 -12.31 -10.34 -3.42
C GLU A 166 -12.57 -10.97 -2.06
N GLY A 167 -12.33 -12.27 -1.97
CA GLY A 167 -12.19 -12.99 -0.72
C GLY A 167 -10.77 -13.54 -0.66
N PHE A 168 -10.05 -13.31 0.43
CA PHE A 168 -8.65 -13.67 0.52
C PHE A 168 -8.30 -14.37 1.83
N LEU A 169 -7.24 -15.16 1.75
CA LEU A 169 -6.51 -15.70 2.89
C LEU A 169 -5.07 -15.23 2.82
N ARG A 170 -4.48 -14.94 3.97
CA ARG A 170 -3.07 -14.53 4.09
C ARG A 170 -2.40 -15.23 5.25
N LEU A 171 -1.13 -15.53 5.09
CA LEU A 171 -0.29 -16.10 6.13
C LEU A 171 1.15 -15.62 5.97
N GLY A 172 1.87 -15.50 7.07
CA GLY A 172 3.22 -14.99 7.00
C GLY A 172 3.85 -14.72 8.35
N MET A 173 4.97 -14.02 8.26
CA MET A 173 5.74 -13.56 9.39
C MET A 173 6.05 -12.08 9.21
N ARG A 174 5.84 -11.30 10.26
CA ARG A 174 6.06 -9.86 10.28
C ARG A 174 7.12 -9.51 11.29
N ARG A 175 8.08 -8.69 10.85
CA ARG A 175 9.16 -8.15 11.69
C ARG A 175 9.89 -9.21 12.53
N MET A 176 10.34 -10.27 11.88
CA MET A 176 11.22 -11.25 12.50
C MET A 176 12.61 -10.62 12.76
N PRO A 177 13.22 -10.84 13.93
CA PRO A 177 14.60 -10.41 14.21
C PRO A 177 15.57 -10.93 13.16
N PHE A 178 16.43 -10.05 12.63
CA PHE A 178 17.51 -10.48 11.77
C PHE A 178 18.72 -10.91 12.64
N PRO A 179 19.31 -12.11 12.44
CA PRO A 179 20.27 -12.68 13.40
C PRO A 179 21.52 -11.82 13.67
N ILE A 180 21.93 -11.02 12.68
CA ILE A 180 23.19 -10.25 12.74
C ILE A 180 23.01 -8.77 13.06
N ALA A 181 21.77 -8.27 13.18
CA ALA A 181 21.52 -6.86 13.46
C ALA A 181 20.19 -6.63 14.18
N SER A 182 20.27 -6.07 15.39
CA SER A 182 19.11 -5.80 16.25
C SER A 182 18.16 -4.73 15.70
N TYR A 183 18.62 -3.92 14.75
CA TYR A 183 17.85 -2.88 14.06
C TYR A 183 17.28 -3.34 12.71
N LEU A 184 17.55 -4.58 12.28
CA LEU A 184 16.98 -5.13 11.05
C LEU A 184 15.86 -6.12 11.37
N ARG A 185 14.83 -6.10 10.54
CA ARG A 185 13.71 -7.03 10.60
C ARG A 185 13.36 -7.56 9.23
N LEU A 186 12.98 -8.83 9.20
CA LEU A 186 12.55 -9.54 8.00
C LEU A 186 11.05 -9.80 8.05
N SER A 187 10.35 -9.60 6.94
CA SER A 187 8.95 -10.00 6.82
C SER A 187 8.70 -10.76 5.53
N VAL A 188 7.79 -11.73 5.58
CA VAL A 188 7.40 -12.58 4.45
C VAL A 188 5.91 -12.87 4.55
N MET A 189 5.19 -12.83 3.44
CA MET A 189 3.76 -13.15 3.37
C MET A 189 3.43 -13.87 2.07
N GLY A 190 2.53 -14.85 2.17
CA GLY A 190 1.76 -15.37 1.04
C GLY A 190 0.28 -15.00 1.18
N ARG A 191 -0.37 -14.68 0.06
CA ARG A 191 -1.81 -14.41 -0.03
C ARG A 191 -2.42 -15.18 -1.20
N TYR A 192 -3.58 -15.76 -0.98
CA TYR A 192 -4.43 -16.34 -2.01
C TYR A 192 -5.77 -15.63 -2.02
N SER A 193 -6.29 -15.39 -3.23
CA SER A 193 -7.48 -14.58 -3.45
C SER A 193 -8.40 -15.23 -4.47
N GLN A 194 -9.69 -15.21 -4.18
CA GLN A 194 -10.77 -15.41 -5.15
C GLN A 194 -11.32 -14.05 -5.53
N LEU A 195 -11.48 -13.80 -6.83
CA LEU A 195 -11.74 -12.49 -7.39
C LEU A 195 -12.99 -12.56 -8.26
N TRP A 196 -13.85 -11.54 -8.14
CA TRP A 196 -15.06 -11.39 -8.95
C TRP A 196 -15.16 -9.97 -9.50
N LYS A 197 -15.73 -9.87 -10.70
CA LYS A 197 -15.99 -8.59 -11.36
C LYS A 197 -16.95 -7.71 -10.55
N ALA A 198 -16.84 -6.41 -10.72
CA ALA A 198 -17.81 -5.43 -10.23
C ALA A 198 -18.16 -4.44 -11.34
N SER A 199 -18.63 -3.24 -10.98
CA SER A 199 -19.10 -2.24 -11.96
C SER A 199 -17.99 -1.64 -12.82
N ALA A 200 -16.79 -1.42 -12.27
CA ALA A 200 -15.69 -0.77 -12.98
C ALA A 200 -14.80 -1.78 -13.70
N PHE A 201 -14.46 -2.92 -13.07
CA PHE A 201 -13.78 -4.03 -13.72
C PHE A 201 -14.79 -5.13 -14.03
N ASN A 202 -15.26 -5.15 -15.28
CA ASN A 202 -16.24 -6.12 -15.76
C ASN A 202 -15.61 -7.52 -16.05
N GLN A 203 -14.29 -7.63 -15.98
CA GLN A 203 -13.53 -8.87 -15.95
C GLN A 203 -12.31 -8.70 -15.04
N VAL A 204 -11.98 -9.76 -14.32
CA VAL A 204 -10.79 -9.87 -13.45
C VAL A 204 -10.25 -11.28 -13.57
N ALA A 205 -9.02 -11.52 -13.12
CA ALA A 205 -8.52 -12.87 -12.91
C ALA A 205 -9.47 -13.59 -11.94
N GLY A 206 -9.84 -14.85 -12.18
CA GLY A 206 -10.74 -15.58 -11.25
C GLY A 206 -10.09 -15.90 -9.90
N GLN A 207 -8.76 -15.87 -9.85
CA GLN A 207 -7.95 -16.09 -8.66
C GLN A 207 -6.61 -15.36 -8.77
N SER A 208 -6.04 -14.98 -7.62
CA SER A 208 -4.69 -14.41 -7.52
C SER A 208 -3.88 -15.11 -6.42
N TYR A 209 -2.58 -15.24 -6.68
CA TYR A 209 -1.57 -15.65 -5.71
C TYR A 209 -0.53 -14.54 -5.60
N MET A 210 -0.24 -14.14 -4.37
CA MET A 210 0.72 -13.09 -4.06
C MET A 210 1.77 -13.56 -3.07
N GLY A 211 3.03 -13.21 -3.36
CA GLY A 211 4.15 -13.31 -2.44
C GLY A 211 4.74 -11.93 -2.17
N GLN A 212 4.99 -11.63 -0.90
CA GLN A 212 5.56 -10.36 -0.44
C GLN A 212 6.72 -10.62 0.51
N PHE A 213 7.83 -9.93 0.26
CA PHE A 213 9.05 -9.96 1.07
C PHE A 213 9.43 -8.54 1.44
N SER A 214 9.93 -8.33 2.65
CA SER A 214 10.49 -7.03 3.01
C SER A 214 11.60 -7.09 4.05
N LEU A 215 12.48 -6.09 3.96
CA LEU A 215 13.52 -5.80 4.93
C LEU A 215 13.24 -4.43 5.54
N SER A 216 13.20 -4.37 6.87
CA SER A 216 12.89 -3.15 7.62
C SER A 216 14.06 -2.77 8.53
N LEU A 217 14.49 -1.52 8.44
CA LEU A 217 15.46 -0.86 9.31
C LEU A 217 14.71 0.06 10.26
N GLY A 218 14.92 -0.08 11.57
CA GLY A 218 14.20 0.76 12.53
C GLY A 218 14.73 0.62 13.95
N ASN A 219 14.28 1.51 14.83
CA ASN A 219 14.60 1.47 16.26
C ASN A 219 13.57 0.63 17.04
N TYR A 220 13.64 -0.68 16.87
CA TYR A 220 12.72 -1.59 17.53
C TYR A 220 12.96 -1.64 19.04
N THR A 221 11.92 -1.31 19.81
CA THR A 221 11.89 -1.50 21.26
C THR A 221 11.52 -2.96 21.60
N GLN A 222 11.43 -3.29 22.89
CA GLN A 222 11.06 -4.64 23.35
C GLN A 222 9.66 -5.09 22.89
N THR A 223 8.75 -4.16 22.57
CA THR A 223 7.40 -4.47 22.08
C THR A 223 7.35 -4.74 20.57
N ASN A 224 8.49 -4.76 19.88
CA ASN A 224 8.60 -4.89 18.41
C ASN A 224 7.90 -3.77 17.62
N THR A 225 7.46 -2.71 18.31
CA THR A 225 6.99 -1.45 17.74
C THR A 225 8.20 -0.51 17.65
N PRO A 226 8.63 -0.12 16.44
CA PRO A 226 9.62 0.94 16.29
C PRO A 226 9.04 2.31 16.68
N GLU A 227 9.88 3.35 16.83
CA GLU A 227 9.44 4.77 16.81
C GLU A 227 9.60 5.40 15.41
N TRP A 228 10.56 4.89 14.62
CA TRP A 228 10.63 5.07 13.18
C TRP A 228 11.04 3.77 12.48
N GLU A 229 10.58 3.57 11.25
CA GLU A 229 10.91 2.39 10.45
C GLU A 229 11.00 2.75 8.97
N PHE A 230 12.11 2.42 8.36
CA PHE A 230 12.29 2.42 6.92
C PHE A 230 12.18 0.98 6.40
N GLU A 231 11.35 0.73 5.40
CA GLU A 231 11.11 -0.60 4.88
C GLU A 231 11.21 -0.65 3.36
N LEU A 232 11.94 -1.66 2.87
CA LEU A 232 12.06 -2.01 1.47
C LEU A 232 11.31 -3.30 1.21
N GLY A 233 10.38 -3.28 0.26
CA GLY A 233 9.53 -4.40 -0.12
C GLY A 233 9.74 -4.85 -1.56
N ALA A 234 9.49 -6.13 -1.79
CA ALA A 234 9.36 -6.70 -3.12
C ALA A 234 8.12 -7.61 -3.16
N ASN A 235 7.37 -7.49 -4.25
CA ASN A 235 6.10 -8.18 -4.43
C ASN A 235 6.06 -8.92 -5.75
N ILE A 236 5.44 -10.10 -5.75
CA ILE A 236 5.00 -10.81 -6.95
C ILE A 236 3.52 -11.15 -6.79
N ASP A 237 2.73 -10.80 -7.78
CA ASP A 237 1.29 -11.08 -7.80
C ASP A 237 0.94 -11.67 -9.17
N THR A 238 0.21 -12.79 -9.21
CA THR A 238 -0.30 -13.34 -10.48
C THR A 238 -1.30 -12.41 -11.16
N GLY A 239 -1.83 -11.42 -10.43
CA GLY A 239 -2.51 -10.24 -10.94
C GLY A 239 -4.01 -10.24 -10.72
N LEU A 240 -4.57 -9.03 -10.69
CA LEU A 240 -6.00 -8.74 -10.80
C LEU A 240 -6.47 -8.73 -12.28
N PHE A 241 -5.58 -8.33 -13.17
CA PHE A 241 -5.85 -8.03 -14.58
C PHE A 241 -5.68 -9.24 -15.49
N VAL A 242 -6.34 -9.20 -16.65
CA VAL A 242 -6.31 -10.30 -17.63
C VAL A 242 -6.05 -9.80 -19.05
N ASP A 243 -5.28 -10.58 -19.80
CA ASP A 243 -5.05 -10.34 -21.22
C ASP A 243 -6.35 -10.51 -22.05
N PRO A 244 -6.39 -10.09 -23.33
CA PRO A 244 -7.52 -10.32 -24.24
C PRO A 244 -7.96 -11.78 -24.42
N ARG A 245 -7.21 -12.76 -23.92
CA ARG A 245 -7.55 -14.18 -23.92
C ARG A 245 -8.02 -14.67 -22.55
N GLY A 246 -8.19 -13.76 -21.58
CA GLY A 246 -8.63 -14.05 -20.22
C GLY A 246 -7.54 -14.64 -19.31
N ARG A 247 -6.26 -14.55 -19.69
CA ARG A 247 -5.16 -15.08 -18.88
C ARG A 247 -4.64 -14.02 -17.92
N SER A 248 -4.40 -14.42 -16.67
CA SER A 248 -3.89 -13.55 -15.61
C SER A 248 -2.56 -12.88 -15.99
N LEU A 249 -2.43 -11.59 -15.68
CA LEU A 249 -1.24 -10.80 -15.92
C LEU A 249 -0.39 -10.69 -14.65
N GLN A 250 0.72 -11.43 -14.60
CA GLN A 250 1.63 -11.39 -13.46
C GLN A 250 2.42 -10.08 -13.40
N GLU A 251 2.43 -9.50 -12.21
CA GLU A 251 3.09 -8.23 -11.91
C GLU A 251 4.10 -8.35 -10.76
N LYS A 252 5.11 -7.49 -10.82
CA LYS A 252 6.21 -7.44 -9.86
C LYS A 252 6.49 -6.00 -9.48
N PHE A 253 6.55 -5.72 -8.18
CA PHE A 253 6.68 -4.36 -7.67
C PHE A 253 7.77 -4.24 -6.64
N GLY A 254 8.46 -3.10 -6.67
CA GLY A 254 9.31 -2.64 -5.59
C GLY A 254 8.57 -1.60 -4.76
N THR A 255 8.80 -1.62 -3.45
CA THR A 255 8.10 -0.74 -2.51
C THR A 255 9.09 -0.14 -1.53
N VAL A 256 8.86 1.12 -1.17
CA VAL A 256 9.61 1.82 -0.12
C VAL A 256 8.61 2.47 0.82
N ALA A 257 8.74 2.19 2.12
CA ALA A 257 7.91 2.78 3.15
C ALA A 257 8.75 3.46 4.23
N LEU A 258 8.21 4.55 4.77
CA LEU A 258 8.69 5.22 5.97
C LEU A 258 7.54 5.32 6.95
N ARG A 259 7.75 4.80 8.16
CA ARG A 259 6.83 4.96 9.29
C ARG A 259 7.47 5.84 10.35
N PHE A 260 6.67 6.71 10.93
CA PHE A 260 7.07 7.68 11.94
C PHE A 260 5.91 7.83 12.97
N PRO A 261 6.12 8.50 14.11
CA PRO A 261 5.17 8.46 15.23
C PRO A 261 3.74 8.92 14.89
N TYR A 262 3.58 9.75 13.86
CA TYR A 262 2.29 10.34 13.49
C TYR A 262 1.74 9.81 12.17
N GLY A 263 2.42 8.87 11.50
CA GLY A 263 1.99 8.45 10.19
C GLY A 263 2.91 7.49 9.45
N ARG A 264 2.49 7.20 8.22
CA ARG A 264 3.19 6.36 7.25
C ARG A 264 3.16 7.04 5.90
N PHE A 265 4.31 7.02 5.25
CA PHE A 265 4.45 7.29 3.85
C PHE A 265 4.91 6.02 3.13
N GLU A 266 4.40 5.77 1.94
CA GLU A 266 4.82 4.64 1.13
C GLU A 266 4.69 4.98 -0.35
N MET A 267 5.60 4.44 -1.15
CA MET A 267 5.54 4.46 -2.60
C MET A 267 5.86 3.08 -3.13
N TRP A 268 5.20 2.71 -4.23
CA TRP A 268 5.48 1.48 -4.96
C TRP A 268 5.49 1.75 -6.46
N ASP A 269 6.26 0.94 -7.16
CA ASP A 269 6.45 1.08 -8.61
C ASP A 269 6.73 -0.28 -9.25
N ASP A 270 6.35 -0.44 -10.51
CA ASP A 270 6.61 -1.65 -11.31
C ASP A 270 8.04 -1.72 -11.86
N ALA A 271 8.96 -0.93 -11.27
CA ALA A 271 10.38 -0.86 -11.64
C ALA A 271 11.11 -2.22 -11.66
N ILE A 272 10.61 -3.23 -10.95
CA ILE A 272 11.15 -4.60 -10.99
C ILE A 272 10.76 -5.32 -12.30
N ASN A 273 9.63 -4.95 -12.90
CA ASN A 273 9.13 -5.50 -14.16
C ASN A 273 9.62 -4.71 -15.39
N PHE A 274 10.07 -3.45 -15.21
CA PHE A 274 10.47 -2.52 -16.27
C PHE A 274 9.41 -2.39 -17.39
N LYS A 275 8.12 -2.51 -17.03
CA LYS A 275 7.03 -2.46 -18.01
C LYS A 275 6.48 -1.03 -18.14
N ASP A 276 6.46 -0.25 -17.06
CA ASP A 276 5.82 1.07 -16.89
C ASP A 276 4.35 1.07 -17.35
N LYS A 277 3.67 -0.08 -17.26
CA LYS A 277 2.39 -0.34 -17.97
C LYS A 277 1.45 -1.25 -17.18
N GLY A 278 0.14 -0.99 -17.28
CA GLY A 278 -0.85 -1.61 -16.40
C GLY A 278 -0.84 -0.97 -15.02
N PRO A 279 -0.87 -1.71 -13.90
CA PRO A 279 -0.58 -1.13 -12.59
C PRO A 279 0.88 -0.67 -12.55
N THR A 280 1.12 0.64 -12.54
CA THR A 280 2.48 1.18 -12.71
C THR A 280 3.04 1.73 -11.42
N TYR A 281 2.33 2.69 -10.83
CA TYR A 281 2.85 3.52 -9.76
C TYR A 281 1.77 3.80 -8.74
N GLY A 282 2.15 3.93 -7.48
CA GLY A 282 1.28 4.47 -6.46
C GLY A 282 2.02 4.90 -5.21
N GLY A 283 1.24 5.43 -4.29
CA GLY A 283 1.75 5.81 -2.99
C GLY A 283 0.63 6.13 -2.02
N THR A 284 0.98 6.14 -0.74
CA THR A 284 0.05 6.46 0.34
C THR A 284 0.71 7.41 1.33
N LEU A 285 -0.10 8.30 1.89
CA LEU A 285 0.25 9.11 3.03
C LEU A 285 -0.88 9.02 4.04
N MET A 286 -0.61 8.39 5.17
CA MET A 286 -1.58 8.10 6.22
C MET A 286 -1.11 8.69 7.54
N PHE A 287 -2.04 9.26 8.31
CA PHE A 287 -1.78 9.85 9.62
C PHE A 287 -2.53 9.11 10.72
N ASP A 288 -1.88 8.90 11.85
CA ASP A 288 -2.47 8.29 13.04
C ASP A 288 -3.33 9.31 13.80
N LEU A 289 -4.65 9.16 13.70
CA LEU A 289 -5.60 10.05 14.33
C LEU A 289 -5.59 9.91 15.86
N LEU A 290 -5.33 8.72 16.40
CA LEU A 290 -5.26 8.52 17.86
C LEU A 290 -4.03 9.21 18.43
N ALA A 291 -2.89 9.13 17.75
CA ALA A 291 -1.67 9.81 18.15
C ALA A 291 -1.83 11.33 18.06
N LEU A 292 -2.42 11.85 16.97
CA LEU A 292 -2.64 13.28 16.79
C LEU A 292 -3.60 13.86 17.84
N ILE A 293 -4.69 13.16 18.17
CA ILE A 293 -5.64 13.61 19.21
C ILE A 293 -4.93 13.75 20.57
N LYS A 294 -4.02 12.85 20.93
CA LYS A 294 -3.28 12.94 22.20
C LYS A 294 -2.30 14.12 22.27
N VAL A 295 -1.84 14.63 21.14
CA VAL A 295 -0.89 15.75 21.08
C VAL A 295 -1.61 17.09 21.09
N PHE A 296 -2.79 17.18 20.46
CA PHE A 296 -3.52 18.43 20.25
C PHE A 296 -4.80 18.59 21.08
N GLY A 297 -5.28 17.54 21.74
CA GLY A 297 -6.44 17.55 22.64
C GLY A 297 -6.05 17.70 24.09
#